data_AF-W6P088-F1
#
_entry.id   AF-W6P088-F1
#
_cell.length_a   1.000
_cell.length_b   1.000
_cell.length_c   1.000
_cell.angle_alpha   90.00
_cell.angle_beta   90.00
_cell.angle_gamma   90.00
#
_symmetry.space_group_name_H-M   'P 1'
#
loop_
_entity.id
_entity.type
_entity.pdbx_description
1 polymer ?
#
loop_
_entity_poly.entity_id
_entity_poly.type
_entity_poly.pdbx_seq_one_letter_code
_entity_poly.pdbx_strand_id
1 'polypeptide(L)'
;MACNESIDVEAVYITAAEKTPITTFSATNNNDELGITISSSLIANSNIEGELMIDNSLVERYNSDHGESYKTLPEGACVLSSNSVLVESGKYRSEAVKLVVKDIDAIQKGVNFLLPVKLVSKNKDYPSLPGSDVLYVIVNRKLLVNVPKLNGQNYFKINFKDNDVSRFQNMSSFTIETRVSLWEFPKYYGGNLMGIIGFPGGENNAKGAWLFVDGTPDRVGGEGDVPVFMFSTKGWSVYAGKLGYTLEKNAWYHVAGVFENNTLSLYIDGILFVQAEYANPISFSEQFYIGAAPGVQNGFYLKGSVSEARFWTRALTASELKNPLHRCFVEVDSEGLEGYWKLDDMSDECKDYTGHGHTAVKEGSGAIEWMTEVPCP
;
A
#
# COMPACT_ATOMS: atom_id res chain seq x y z
N MET A 1 27.08 57.01 0.37
CA MET A 1 25.78 56.99 1.06
C MET A 1 24.75 56.63 0.01
N ALA A 2 24.40 55.34 -0.06
CA ALA A 2 23.33 54.82 -0.89
C ALA A 2 22.65 53.76 -0.04
N CYS A 3 21.73 54.23 0.81
CA CYS A 3 20.77 53.35 1.44
C CYS A 3 19.85 52.87 0.31
N ASN A 4 19.87 51.58 -0.01
CA ASN A 4 18.69 50.97 -0.60
C ASN A 4 17.62 51.03 0.50
N GLU A 5 16.68 51.95 0.37
CA GLU A 5 15.41 51.83 1.08
C GLU A 5 14.84 50.47 0.71
N SER A 6 14.79 49.57 1.69
CA SER A 6 13.94 48.39 1.62
C SER A 6 12.51 48.91 1.59
N ILE A 7 11.95 49.07 0.39
CA ILE A 7 10.51 49.20 0.23
C ILE A 7 9.96 47.86 0.70
N ASP A 8 9.48 47.81 1.94
CA ASP A 8 8.61 46.75 2.42
C ASP A 8 7.33 46.88 1.58
N VAL A 9 7.30 46.18 0.44
CA VAL A 9 6.07 46.04 -0.32
C VAL A 9 5.18 45.14 0.52
N GLU A 10 4.11 45.72 1.08
CA GLU A 10 3.05 44.92 1.69
C GLU A 10 2.54 43.97 0.61
N ALA A 11 2.70 42.67 0.81
CA ALA A 11 2.39 41.66 -0.19
C ALA A 11 1.48 40.61 0.41
N VAL A 12 0.73 39.93 -0.46
CA VAL A 12 -0.14 38.81 -0.08
C VAL A 12 0.37 37.52 -0.70
N TYR A 13 0.33 36.44 0.05
CA TYR A 13 0.87 35.14 -0.36
C TYR A 13 -0.01 34.01 0.15
N ILE A 14 0.10 32.83 -0.47
CA ILE A 14 -0.55 31.64 0.05
C ILE A 14 0.21 31.21 1.30
N THR A 15 -0.47 31.13 2.45
CA THR A 15 0.16 30.92 3.77
C THR A 15 1.07 29.69 3.80
N ALA A 16 0.65 28.58 3.18
CA ALA A 16 1.46 27.36 3.13
C ALA A 16 2.72 27.52 2.27
N ALA A 17 2.65 28.37 1.23
CA ALA A 17 3.74 28.65 0.30
C ALA A 17 4.81 29.59 0.86
N GLU A 18 4.64 30.09 2.09
CA GLU A 18 5.64 30.92 2.78
C GLU A 18 6.94 30.15 3.05
N LYS A 19 6.82 28.89 3.48
CA LYS A 19 7.97 28.04 3.77
C LYS A 19 8.43 27.27 2.55
N THR A 20 7.47 26.71 1.82
CA THR A 20 7.72 25.90 0.62
C THR A 20 6.50 25.93 -0.27
N PRO A 21 6.64 26.11 -1.60
CA PRO A 21 5.51 26.23 -2.51
C PRO A 21 4.81 24.89 -2.76
N ILE A 22 5.16 23.81 -2.07
CA ILE A 22 4.59 22.46 -2.25
C ILE A 22 3.94 21.94 -0.98
N THR A 23 2.84 21.22 -1.12
CA THR A 23 2.20 20.47 -0.02
C THR A 23 1.61 19.16 -0.54
N THR A 24 1.24 18.24 0.35
CA THR A 24 0.59 16.97 0.00
C THR A 24 -0.82 16.91 0.57
N PHE A 25 -1.76 16.42 -0.24
CA PHE A 25 -3.13 16.14 0.13
C PHE A 25 -3.47 14.68 -0.22
N SER A 26 -3.51 13.83 0.81
CA SER A 26 -3.85 12.41 0.68
C SER A 26 -5.33 12.18 0.92
N ALA A 27 -6.09 12.14 -0.16
CA ALA A 27 -7.54 11.94 -0.15
C ALA A 27 -7.91 10.47 0.08
N THR A 28 -8.91 10.24 0.91
CA THR A 28 -9.49 8.92 1.19
C THR A 28 -10.89 8.81 0.60
N ASN A 29 -11.70 9.86 0.75
CA ASN A 29 -13.12 9.87 0.42
C ASN A 29 -13.53 11.11 -0.38
N ASN A 30 -14.70 11.02 -1.02
CA ASN A 30 -15.38 12.22 -1.52
C ASN A 30 -15.70 13.16 -0.35
N ASN A 31 -15.57 14.46 -0.60
CA ASN A 31 -15.69 15.54 0.37
C ASN A 31 -14.56 15.64 1.40
N ASP A 32 -13.45 14.91 1.24
CA ASP A 32 -12.22 15.27 1.95
C ASP A 32 -11.78 16.67 1.52
N GLU A 33 -11.23 17.44 2.46
CA GLU A 33 -10.93 18.85 2.25
C GLU A 33 -9.52 19.22 2.71
N LEU A 34 -8.83 20.05 1.92
CA LEU A 34 -7.62 20.76 2.32
C LEU A 34 -7.93 22.25 2.44
N GLY A 35 -7.70 22.83 3.62
CA GLY A 35 -7.82 24.28 3.83
C GLY A 35 -6.64 25.05 3.25
N ILE A 36 -6.92 26.02 2.37
CA ILE A 36 -5.96 26.96 1.79
C ILE A 36 -6.29 28.35 2.32
N THR A 37 -5.29 29.01 2.91
CA THR A 37 -5.41 30.40 3.39
C THR A 37 -4.40 31.27 2.69
N ILE A 38 -4.68 32.57 2.63
CA ILE A 38 -3.70 33.58 2.26
C ILE A 38 -3.34 34.42 3.49
N SER A 39 -2.11 34.91 3.52
CA SER A 39 -1.63 35.83 4.55
C SER A 39 -1.02 37.06 3.90
N SER A 40 -1.11 38.19 4.60
CA SER A 40 -0.35 39.40 4.29
C SER A 40 0.89 39.47 5.17
N SER A 41 1.95 40.12 4.67
CA SER A 41 3.20 40.30 5.43
C SER A 41 3.03 41.11 6.72
N LEU A 42 2.02 41.98 6.77
CA LEU A 42 1.64 42.80 7.93
C LEU A 42 0.13 42.74 8.18
N ILE A 43 -0.33 43.28 9.31
CA ILE A 43 -1.76 43.46 9.58
C ILE A 43 -2.36 44.38 8.51
N ALA A 44 -3.42 43.94 7.86
CA ALA A 44 -4.03 44.63 6.74
C ALA A 44 -4.73 45.93 7.20
N ASN A 45 -4.38 47.04 6.56
CA ASN A 45 -4.98 48.35 6.85
C ASN A 45 -6.38 48.51 6.21
N SER A 46 -6.69 47.68 5.22
CA SER A 46 -7.98 47.59 4.53
C SER A 46 -8.26 46.13 4.15
N ASN A 47 -9.47 45.84 3.67
CA ASN A 47 -9.80 44.50 3.19
C ASN A 47 -8.92 44.11 1.98
N ILE A 48 -8.26 42.95 2.03
CA ILE A 48 -7.47 42.40 0.93
C ILE A 48 -8.26 41.32 0.21
N GLU A 49 -8.74 41.64 -0.98
CA GLU A 49 -9.44 40.69 -1.86
C GLU A 49 -8.46 40.00 -2.79
N GLY A 50 -8.56 38.67 -2.86
CA GLY A 50 -7.81 37.84 -3.79
C GLY A 50 -8.69 36.79 -4.45
N GLU A 51 -8.16 36.22 -5.54
CA GLU A 51 -8.73 35.07 -6.21
C GLU A 51 -7.75 33.89 -6.19
N LEU A 52 -8.26 32.72 -5.83
CA LEU A 52 -7.58 31.44 -5.97
C LEU A 52 -8.12 30.72 -7.21
N MET A 53 -7.21 30.24 -8.06
CA MET A 53 -7.56 29.52 -9.28
C MET A 53 -6.69 28.29 -9.42
N ILE A 54 -7.26 27.20 -9.92
CA ILE A 54 -6.50 26.03 -10.34
C ILE A 54 -5.89 26.33 -11.71
N ASP A 55 -4.56 26.19 -11.84
CA ASP A 55 -3.82 26.47 -13.07
C ASP A 55 -2.97 25.26 -13.49
N ASN A 56 -3.64 24.31 -14.15
CA ASN A 56 -3.01 23.07 -14.62
C ASN A 56 -1.90 23.29 -15.67
N SER A 57 -1.79 24.48 -16.27
CA SER A 57 -0.73 24.78 -17.24
C SER A 57 0.67 24.79 -16.60
N LEU A 58 0.75 24.91 -15.28
CA LEU A 58 2.03 24.97 -14.54
C LEU A 58 2.65 23.58 -14.28
N VAL A 59 1.92 22.49 -14.52
CA VAL A 59 2.37 21.13 -14.16
C VAL A 59 3.61 20.69 -14.96
N GLU A 60 3.59 20.88 -16.28
CA GLU A 60 4.73 20.48 -17.14
C GLU A 60 6.00 21.24 -16.78
N ARG A 61 5.87 22.55 -16.55
CA ARG A 61 6.99 23.39 -16.12
C ARG A 61 7.52 22.93 -14.77
N TYR A 62 6.64 22.69 -13.80
CA TYR A 62 7.05 22.22 -12.47
C TYR A 62 7.85 20.92 -12.57
N ASN A 63 7.36 19.94 -13.33
CA ASN A 63 8.03 18.67 -13.55
C ASN A 63 9.42 18.85 -14.18
N SER A 64 9.52 19.68 -15.22
CA SER A 64 10.80 19.98 -15.88
C SER A 64 11.80 20.67 -14.95
N ASP A 65 11.34 21.65 -14.16
CA ASP A 65 12.20 22.44 -13.27
C ASP A 65 12.71 21.63 -12.07
N HIS A 66 11.99 20.56 -11.67
CA HIS A 66 12.30 19.76 -10.48
C HIS A 66 12.73 18.32 -10.76
N GLY A 67 12.71 17.86 -12.02
CA GLY A 67 13.01 16.47 -12.37
C GLY A 67 11.94 15.49 -11.92
N GLU A 68 10.70 15.95 -11.80
CA GLU A 68 9.55 15.18 -11.34
C GLU A 68 8.70 14.69 -12.52
N SER A 69 7.76 13.79 -12.24
CA SER A 69 6.86 13.21 -13.26
C SER A 69 5.41 13.13 -12.79
N TYR A 70 4.91 14.16 -12.09
CA TYR A 70 3.53 14.20 -11.63
C TYR A 70 2.55 14.29 -12.80
N LYS A 71 1.38 13.66 -12.67
CA LYS A 71 0.30 13.81 -13.65
C LYS A 71 -0.57 15.03 -13.35
N THR A 72 -1.15 15.63 -14.38
CA THR A 72 -2.19 16.66 -14.21
C THR A 72 -3.45 16.03 -13.64
N LEU A 73 -4.01 16.59 -12.57
CA LEU A 73 -5.25 16.10 -11.99
C LEU A 73 -6.42 16.29 -12.97
N PRO A 74 -7.27 15.27 -13.19
CA PRO A 74 -8.47 15.41 -14.02
C PRO A 74 -9.36 16.56 -13.57
N GLU A 75 -9.89 17.32 -14.52
CA GLU A 75 -10.77 18.46 -14.24
C GLU A 75 -12.01 18.00 -13.46
N GLY A 76 -12.37 18.77 -12.42
CA GLY A 76 -13.51 18.46 -11.57
C GLY A 76 -13.24 17.43 -10.47
N ALA A 77 -12.11 16.71 -10.47
CA ALA A 77 -11.78 15.75 -9.40
C ALA A 77 -11.61 16.42 -8.03
N CYS A 78 -10.99 17.60 -8.01
CA CYS A 78 -10.97 18.51 -6.87
C CYS A 78 -11.46 19.91 -7.29
N VAL A 79 -12.20 20.57 -6.41
CA VAL A 79 -12.72 21.93 -6.65
C VAL A 79 -12.51 22.82 -5.45
N LEU A 80 -12.32 24.12 -5.67
CA LEU A 80 -12.31 25.10 -4.59
C LEU A 80 -13.74 25.39 -4.13
N SER A 81 -13.95 25.54 -2.82
CA SER A 81 -15.25 25.90 -2.24
C SER A 81 -15.67 27.32 -2.60
N SER A 82 -14.69 28.18 -2.92
CA SER A 82 -14.86 29.55 -3.40
C SER A 82 -13.59 29.93 -4.15
N ASN A 83 -13.72 30.68 -5.23
CA ASN A 83 -12.55 31.29 -5.89
C ASN A 83 -12.15 32.59 -5.21
N SER A 84 -13.05 33.24 -4.47
CA SER A 84 -12.77 34.47 -3.72
C SER A 84 -12.21 34.16 -2.34
N VAL A 85 -11.19 34.92 -1.93
CA VAL A 85 -10.58 34.88 -0.60
C VAL A 85 -10.36 36.30 -0.08
N LEU A 86 -10.54 36.48 1.24
CA LEU A 86 -10.53 37.79 1.89
C LEU A 86 -9.65 37.77 3.16
N VAL A 87 -8.69 38.69 3.25
CA VAL A 87 -8.10 39.11 4.53
C VAL A 87 -8.83 40.36 4.99
N GLU A 88 -9.55 40.27 6.11
CA GLU A 88 -10.29 41.41 6.64
C GLU A 88 -9.33 42.46 7.21
N SER A 89 -9.73 43.74 7.12
CA SER A 89 -9.03 44.83 7.78
C SER A 89 -8.82 44.54 9.27
N GLY A 90 -7.61 44.79 9.75
CA GLY A 90 -7.19 44.46 11.13
C GLY A 90 -6.78 43.00 11.34
N LYS A 91 -6.84 42.14 10.33
CA LYS A 91 -6.28 40.77 10.33
C LYS A 91 -5.06 40.67 9.41
N TYR A 92 -4.31 39.58 9.51
CA TYR A 92 -3.18 39.28 8.63
C TYR A 92 -3.36 37.95 7.86
N ARG A 93 -4.45 37.22 8.12
CA ARG A 93 -4.75 35.92 7.52
C ARG A 93 -6.23 35.81 7.20
N SER A 94 -6.54 35.17 6.07
CA SER A 94 -7.90 34.88 5.64
C SER A 94 -8.52 33.69 6.38
N GLU A 95 -9.84 33.58 6.28
CA GLU A 95 -10.49 32.27 6.47
C GLU A 95 -10.03 31.28 5.37
N ALA A 96 -10.20 29.98 5.63
CA ALA A 96 -9.77 28.96 4.69
C ALA A 96 -10.76 28.78 3.53
N VAL A 97 -10.25 28.87 2.30
CA VAL A 97 -10.90 28.30 1.12
C VAL A 97 -10.57 26.81 1.09
N LYS A 98 -11.58 25.96 0.90
CA LYS A 98 -11.40 24.52 0.94
C LYS A 98 -11.18 23.99 -0.48
N LEU A 99 -10.11 23.23 -0.69
CA LEU A 99 -9.97 22.35 -1.84
C LEU A 99 -10.67 21.03 -1.50
N VAL A 100 -11.76 20.71 -2.19
CA VAL A 100 -12.67 19.60 -1.86
C VAL A 100 -12.58 18.53 -2.94
N VAL A 101 -12.42 17.27 -2.52
CA VAL A 101 -12.49 16.11 -3.42
C VAL A 101 -13.94 15.88 -3.84
N LYS A 102 -14.21 15.87 -5.15
CA LYS A 102 -15.53 15.58 -5.73
C LYS A 102 -15.63 14.21 -6.36
N ASP A 103 -14.51 13.72 -6.89
CA ASP A 103 -14.41 12.40 -7.48
C ASP A 103 -13.10 11.72 -7.06
N ILE A 104 -13.21 10.86 -6.04
CA ILE A 104 -12.09 10.08 -5.53
C ILE A 104 -11.61 9.02 -6.52
N ASP A 105 -12.44 8.60 -7.49
CA ASP A 105 -12.06 7.59 -8.47
C ASP A 105 -11.31 8.19 -9.65
N ALA A 106 -11.51 9.48 -9.94
CA ALA A 106 -10.63 10.27 -10.82
C ALA A 106 -9.20 10.41 -10.26
N ILE A 107 -9.03 10.34 -8.93
CA ILE A 107 -7.72 10.26 -8.28
C ILE A 107 -7.24 8.81 -8.33
N GLN A 108 -6.63 8.45 -9.47
CA GLN A 108 -6.11 7.10 -9.73
C GLN A 108 -5.18 6.60 -8.61
N LYS A 109 -5.35 5.33 -8.23
CA LYS A 109 -4.55 4.67 -7.19
C LYS A 109 -3.07 4.64 -7.59
N GLY A 110 -2.20 5.01 -6.64
CA GLY A 110 -0.76 5.02 -6.85
C GLY A 110 -0.24 6.06 -7.84
N VAL A 111 -1.09 6.99 -8.28
CA VAL A 111 -0.68 8.14 -9.09
C VAL A 111 -0.60 9.37 -8.19
N ASN A 112 0.54 10.05 -8.23
CA ASN A 112 0.69 11.38 -7.65
C ASN A 112 0.31 12.42 -8.70
N PHE A 113 -0.77 13.15 -8.44
CA PHE A 113 -1.20 14.26 -9.27
C PHE A 113 -0.68 15.58 -8.72
N LEU A 114 -0.35 16.52 -9.59
CA LEU A 114 -0.03 17.89 -9.19
C LEU A 114 -1.21 18.80 -9.52
N LEU A 115 -1.64 19.57 -8.52
CA LEU A 115 -2.68 20.58 -8.65
C LEU A 115 -2.13 21.95 -8.22
N PRO A 116 -1.69 22.79 -9.18
CA PRO A 116 -1.24 24.15 -8.88
C PRO A 116 -2.43 25.06 -8.57
N VAL A 117 -2.42 25.68 -7.40
CA VAL A 117 -3.39 26.70 -6.98
C VAL A 117 -2.70 28.06 -6.96
N LYS A 118 -3.11 28.96 -7.83
CA LYS A 118 -2.54 30.29 -8.01
C LYS A 118 -3.38 31.37 -7.35
N LEU A 119 -2.71 32.29 -6.67
CA LEU A 119 -3.26 33.49 -6.05
C LEU A 119 -3.08 34.71 -6.93
N VAL A 120 -4.17 35.40 -7.22
CA VAL A 120 -4.18 36.72 -7.86
C VAL A 120 -4.80 37.72 -6.90
N SER A 121 -4.00 38.67 -6.41
CA SER A 121 -4.53 39.79 -5.64
C SER A 121 -5.32 40.76 -6.53
N LYS A 122 -6.46 41.24 -6.03
CA LYS A 122 -7.23 42.32 -6.67
C LYS A 122 -6.80 43.71 -6.20
N ASN A 123 -5.96 43.78 -5.18
CA ASN A 123 -5.51 45.03 -4.57
C ASN A 123 -4.10 45.39 -5.03
N LYS A 124 -3.93 46.58 -5.62
CA LYS A 124 -2.62 47.06 -6.09
C LYS A 124 -1.64 47.35 -4.95
N ASP A 125 -2.17 47.73 -3.79
CA ASP A 125 -1.36 48.01 -2.59
C ASP A 125 -0.84 46.72 -1.94
N TYR A 126 -1.43 45.57 -2.28
CA TYR A 126 -1.07 44.24 -1.77
C TYR A 126 -0.86 43.26 -2.93
N PRO A 127 0.18 43.43 -3.78
CA PRO A 127 0.43 42.50 -4.88
C PRO A 127 0.67 41.07 -4.38
N SER A 128 0.34 40.08 -5.22
CA SER A 128 0.73 38.69 -4.97
C SER A 128 2.25 38.57 -4.94
N LEU A 129 2.80 37.94 -3.89
CA LEU A 129 4.24 37.75 -3.72
C LEU A 129 4.78 36.68 -4.70
N PRO A 130 5.65 37.03 -5.67
CA PRO A 130 6.18 36.04 -6.61
C PRO A 130 6.94 34.92 -5.89
N GLY A 131 6.63 33.67 -6.23
CA GLY A 131 7.25 32.48 -5.62
C GLY A 131 6.47 31.93 -4.42
N SER A 132 5.57 32.71 -3.84
CA SER A 132 4.59 32.26 -2.84
C SER A 132 3.14 32.56 -3.28
N ASP A 133 2.96 32.90 -4.54
CA ASP A 133 1.68 33.13 -5.23
C ASP A 133 1.12 31.86 -5.87
N VAL A 134 1.87 30.75 -5.85
CA VAL A 134 1.41 29.44 -6.30
C VAL A 134 1.70 28.39 -5.22
N LEU A 135 0.68 27.59 -4.90
CA LEU A 135 0.81 26.40 -4.07
C LEU A 135 0.60 25.17 -4.95
N TYR A 136 1.63 24.35 -5.08
CA TYR A 136 1.60 23.07 -5.75
C TYR A 136 1.12 21.99 -4.77
N VAL A 137 -0.11 21.52 -4.94
CA VAL A 137 -0.67 20.45 -4.10
C VAL A 137 -0.44 19.10 -4.78
N ILE A 138 0.38 18.23 -4.19
CA ILE A 138 0.45 16.83 -4.58
C ILE A 138 -0.81 16.13 -4.05
N VAL A 139 -1.72 15.78 -4.95
CA VAL A 139 -2.94 15.05 -4.63
C VAL A 139 -2.71 13.58 -4.91
N ASN A 140 -2.90 12.74 -3.89
CA ASN A 140 -2.84 11.28 -4.04
C ASN A 140 -3.97 10.60 -3.26
N ARG A 141 -4.24 9.34 -3.63
CA ARG A 141 -5.28 8.54 -2.98
C ARG A 141 -4.67 7.67 -1.89
N LYS A 142 -5.10 7.88 -0.66
CA LYS A 142 -4.80 6.99 0.47
C LYS A 142 -5.69 5.76 0.37
N LEU A 143 -5.08 4.58 0.34
CA LEU A 143 -5.80 3.31 0.32
C LEU A 143 -5.99 2.82 1.75
N LEU A 144 -7.25 2.73 2.17
CA LEU A 144 -7.66 2.15 3.44
C LEU A 144 -8.45 0.88 3.14
N VAL A 145 -8.07 -0.21 3.80
CA VAL A 145 -8.69 -1.54 3.60
C VAL A 145 -9.16 -2.13 4.91
N ASN A 146 -10.21 -2.94 4.84
CA ASN A 146 -10.58 -3.81 5.94
C ASN A 146 -9.71 -5.06 5.89
N VAL A 147 -9.38 -5.62 7.05
CA VAL A 147 -8.51 -6.79 7.11
C VAL A 147 -8.98 -7.77 8.18
N PRO A 148 -9.05 -9.08 7.89
CA PRO A 148 -9.45 -10.09 8.87
C PRO A 148 -8.39 -10.25 9.95
N LYS A 149 -8.84 -10.47 11.19
CA LYS A 149 -8.01 -10.91 12.31
C LYS A 149 -8.17 -12.41 12.50
N LEU A 150 -7.18 -13.15 12.04
CA LEU A 150 -7.12 -14.60 12.22
C LEU A 150 -6.53 -14.93 13.58
N ASN A 151 -7.32 -15.55 14.45
CA ASN A 151 -7.01 -15.71 15.88
C ASN A 151 -6.32 -17.04 16.23
N GLY A 152 -5.86 -17.79 15.22
CA GLY A 152 -5.33 -19.14 15.36
C GLY A 152 -6.40 -20.25 15.38
N GLN A 153 -7.67 -19.92 15.11
CA GLN A 153 -8.76 -20.90 15.04
C GLN A 153 -9.55 -20.83 13.73
N ASN A 154 -9.47 -19.71 13.02
CA ASN A 154 -10.11 -19.49 11.73
C ASN A 154 -9.07 -19.10 10.68
N TYR A 155 -9.39 -19.42 9.43
CA TYR A 155 -8.54 -19.25 8.25
C TYR A 155 -9.42 -19.32 7.01
N PHE A 156 -8.87 -19.01 5.84
CA PHE A 156 -9.59 -19.18 4.58
C PHE A 156 -9.02 -20.37 3.79
N LYS A 157 -9.92 -21.19 3.24
CA LYS A 157 -9.61 -22.16 2.22
C LYS A 157 -10.06 -21.62 0.87
N ILE A 158 -9.23 -21.78 -0.15
CA ILE A 158 -9.58 -21.42 -1.51
C ILE A 158 -10.26 -22.62 -2.18
N ASN A 159 -11.46 -22.39 -2.70
CA ASN A 159 -12.16 -23.35 -3.53
C ASN A 159 -11.88 -23.01 -5.00
N PHE A 160 -10.92 -23.70 -5.60
CA PHE A 160 -10.64 -23.55 -7.03
C PHE A 160 -11.88 -23.94 -7.83
N LYS A 161 -12.13 -23.16 -8.90
CA LYS A 161 -13.28 -23.38 -9.77
C LYS A 161 -13.23 -24.80 -10.33
N ASP A 162 -14.35 -25.51 -10.21
CA ASP A 162 -14.53 -26.91 -10.63
C ASP A 162 -13.52 -27.90 -9.98
N ASN A 163 -12.85 -27.49 -8.90
CA ASN A 163 -11.68 -28.18 -8.31
C ASN A 163 -10.56 -28.47 -9.32
N ASP A 164 -10.48 -27.73 -10.42
CA ASP A 164 -9.44 -27.91 -11.41
C ASP A 164 -8.15 -27.26 -10.94
N VAL A 165 -7.06 -28.03 -10.91
CA VAL A 165 -5.67 -27.61 -10.67
C VAL A 165 -4.70 -28.24 -11.68
N SER A 166 -5.22 -28.74 -12.80
CA SER A 166 -4.45 -29.42 -13.85
C SER A 166 -3.36 -28.54 -14.46
N ARG A 167 -3.60 -27.23 -14.54
CA ARG A 167 -2.65 -26.21 -15.00
C ARG A 167 -1.52 -25.90 -13.99
N PHE A 168 -1.64 -26.38 -12.76
CA PHE A 168 -0.64 -26.20 -11.70
C PHE A 168 0.27 -27.40 -11.52
N GLN A 169 0.44 -28.23 -12.55
CA GLN A 169 1.33 -29.38 -12.51
C GLN A 169 2.65 -29.05 -13.23
N ASN A 170 3.77 -29.50 -12.66
CA ASN A 170 5.12 -29.30 -13.19
C ASN A 170 5.45 -27.84 -13.52
N MET A 171 5.01 -26.91 -12.69
CA MET A 171 5.31 -25.49 -12.84
C MET A 171 6.81 -25.26 -12.66
N SER A 172 7.40 -24.53 -13.60
CA SER A 172 8.79 -24.04 -13.55
C SER A 172 8.91 -22.62 -13.02
N SER A 173 7.79 -21.91 -12.89
CA SER A 173 7.73 -20.56 -12.35
C SER A 173 6.38 -20.26 -11.71
N PHE A 174 6.37 -19.56 -10.58
CA PHE A 174 5.17 -19.01 -9.94
C PHE A 174 5.55 -18.01 -8.84
N THR A 175 4.56 -17.26 -8.35
CA THR A 175 4.70 -16.41 -7.17
C THR A 175 3.51 -16.58 -6.23
N ILE A 176 3.78 -16.73 -4.94
CA ILE A 176 2.77 -16.63 -3.87
C ILE A 176 3.15 -15.41 -3.05
N GLU A 177 2.22 -14.46 -2.86
CA GLU A 177 2.50 -13.25 -2.10
C GLU A 177 1.32 -12.79 -1.26
N THR A 178 1.60 -12.04 -0.21
CA THR A 178 0.57 -11.37 0.59
C THR A 178 1.16 -10.30 1.50
N ARG A 179 0.32 -9.40 2.00
CA ARG A 179 0.63 -8.59 3.18
C ARG A 179 0.23 -9.33 4.44
N VAL A 180 1.11 -9.36 5.44
CA VAL A 180 0.89 -10.04 6.72
C VAL A 180 1.29 -9.16 7.90
N SER A 181 0.52 -9.24 8.98
CA SER A 181 0.87 -8.70 10.29
C SER A 181 0.64 -9.75 11.38
N LEU A 182 1.51 -9.81 12.38
CA LEU A 182 1.52 -10.85 13.40
C LEU A 182 1.48 -10.19 14.78
N TRP A 183 0.52 -10.55 15.63
CA TRP A 183 0.51 -10.10 17.03
C TRP A 183 1.03 -11.15 18.01
N GLU A 184 1.07 -12.42 17.58
CA GLU A 184 1.70 -13.50 18.30
C GLU A 184 2.64 -14.27 17.37
N PHE A 185 3.81 -14.63 17.87
CA PHE A 185 4.79 -15.40 17.12
C PHE A 185 4.72 -16.89 17.52
N PRO A 186 5.13 -17.80 16.62
CA PRO A 186 5.31 -19.21 16.96
C PRO A 186 6.25 -19.39 18.16
N LYS A 187 5.94 -20.34 19.06
CA LYS A 187 6.72 -20.60 20.30
C LYS A 187 7.73 -21.74 20.12
N TYR A 188 8.89 -21.61 20.78
CA TYR A 188 10.04 -22.53 20.77
C TYR A 188 9.72 -24.00 21.09
N TYR A 189 9.13 -24.29 22.25
CA TYR A 189 8.71 -25.65 22.64
C TYR A 189 7.23 -25.88 22.32
N GLY A 190 6.95 -26.58 21.23
CA GLY A 190 5.58 -26.94 20.84
C GLY A 190 5.34 -27.19 19.35
N GLY A 191 6.33 -26.93 18.48
CA GLY A 191 6.26 -27.31 17.06
C GLY A 191 5.29 -26.49 16.21
N ASN A 192 4.84 -25.32 16.67
CA ASN A 192 3.79 -24.59 15.95
C ASN A 192 4.41 -23.53 15.06
N LEU A 193 4.67 -23.87 13.79
CA LEU A 193 4.73 -22.86 12.73
C LEU A 193 3.39 -22.12 12.63
N MET A 194 3.39 -20.97 11.96
CA MET A 194 2.16 -20.30 11.53
C MET A 194 2.13 -20.21 10.00
N GLY A 195 1.15 -20.87 9.37
CA GLY A 195 0.95 -20.78 7.92
C GLY A 195 0.37 -19.44 7.52
N ILE A 196 0.96 -18.78 6.52
CA ILE A 196 0.52 -17.47 6.02
C ILE A 196 -0.34 -17.66 4.78
N ILE A 197 0.20 -18.29 3.74
CA ILE A 197 -0.50 -18.51 2.48
C ILE A 197 0.18 -19.60 1.65
N GLY A 198 -0.60 -20.39 0.92
CA GLY A 198 -0.11 -21.24 -0.16
C GLY A 198 -0.71 -22.63 -0.16
N PHE A 199 -0.02 -23.54 -0.83
CA PHE A 199 -0.33 -24.97 -0.93
C PHE A 199 0.51 -25.75 0.08
N PRO A 200 0.05 -25.93 1.33
CA PRO A 200 0.81 -26.69 2.31
C PRO A 200 0.92 -28.15 1.85
N GLY A 201 2.16 -28.64 1.71
CA GLY A 201 2.42 -30.05 1.46
C GLY A 201 2.38 -30.85 2.76
N GLY A 202 1.72 -32.00 2.75
CA GLY A 202 1.87 -33.00 3.82
C GLY A 202 3.26 -33.66 3.79
N GLU A 203 3.63 -34.38 4.86
CA GLU A 203 4.97 -35.00 5.05
C GLU A 203 5.41 -35.92 3.89
N ASN A 204 4.47 -36.41 3.07
CA ASN A 204 4.73 -37.32 1.96
C ASN A 204 4.32 -36.79 0.57
N ASN A 205 3.89 -35.52 0.47
CA ASN A 205 3.41 -34.98 -0.80
C ASN A 205 4.51 -34.20 -1.53
N ALA A 206 4.83 -34.65 -2.74
CA ALA A 206 5.68 -33.92 -3.71
C ALA A 206 4.98 -32.67 -4.30
N LYS A 207 3.87 -32.24 -3.69
CA LYS A 207 3.00 -31.18 -4.18
C LYS A 207 2.78 -30.12 -3.11
N GLY A 208 3.35 -28.94 -3.28
CA GLY A 208 3.15 -27.84 -2.35
C GLY A 208 4.24 -26.78 -2.38
N ALA A 209 3.82 -25.54 -2.12
CA ALA A 209 4.66 -24.40 -1.83
C ALA A 209 3.88 -23.42 -0.97
N TRP A 210 4.48 -22.90 0.09
CA TRP A 210 3.76 -22.09 1.07
C TRP A 210 4.70 -21.18 1.85
N LEU A 211 4.16 -20.02 2.23
CA LEU A 211 4.77 -19.02 3.10
C LEU A 211 4.31 -19.25 4.53
N PHE A 212 5.24 -19.22 5.47
CA PHE A 212 4.98 -19.43 6.89
C PHE A 212 5.98 -18.67 7.78
N VAL A 213 5.68 -18.59 9.07
CA VAL A 213 6.59 -18.08 10.10
C VAL A 213 7.10 -19.26 10.92
N ASP A 214 8.43 -19.34 11.07
CA ASP A 214 9.10 -20.31 11.94
C ASP A 214 9.68 -19.60 13.17
N GLY A 215 9.50 -20.20 14.33
CA GLY A 215 10.00 -19.73 15.62
C GLY A 215 11.06 -20.64 16.25
N THR A 216 11.61 -21.60 15.49
CA THR A 216 12.62 -22.56 15.97
C THR A 216 14.04 -22.05 15.70
N PRO A 217 14.82 -21.65 16.73
CA PRO A 217 16.16 -21.07 16.57
C PRO A 217 17.17 -22.00 15.86
N ASP A 218 17.06 -23.31 16.10
CA ASP A 218 18.03 -24.32 15.64
C ASP A 218 17.97 -24.58 14.13
N ARG A 219 16.79 -24.46 13.50
CA ARG A 219 16.64 -24.68 12.03
C ARG A 219 17.16 -23.53 11.21
N VAL A 220 17.17 -22.35 11.81
CA VAL A 220 17.62 -21.12 11.16
C VAL A 220 19.04 -20.78 11.57
N GLY A 221 19.56 -21.30 12.68
CA GLY A 221 20.96 -21.15 13.12
C GLY A 221 21.22 -19.92 14.01
N GLY A 222 20.20 -19.41 14.69
CA GLY A 222 20.29 -18.19 15.50
C GLY A 222 20.36 -18.49 17.00
N GLU A 223 21.11 -17.67 17.76
CA GLU A 223 20.92 -17.57 19.21
C GLU A 223 19.67 -16.72 19.50
N GLY A 224 18.72 -17.28 20.25
CA GLY A 224 17.50 -16.57 20.71
C GLY A 224 16.25 -16.84 19.87
N ASP A 225 15.08 -16.63 20.49
CA ASP A 225 13.73 -16.84 19.94
C ASP A 225 13.35 -15.81 18.84
N VAL A 226 14.10 -15.75 17.75
CA VAL A 226 13.85 -14.81 16.65
C VAL A 226 13.00 -15.48 15.57
N PRO A 227 11.71 -15.11 15.41
CA PRO A 227 10.88 -15.66 14.36
C PRO A 227 11.35 -15.17 12.99
N VAL A 228 11.26 -16.02 11.97
CA VAL A 228 11.63 -15.67 10.60
C VAL A 228 10.54 -16.07 9.61
N PHE A 229 10.40 -15.30 8.54
CA PHE A 229 9.62 -15.73 7.38
C PHE A 229 10.37 -16.82 6.63
N MET A 230 9.61 -17.80 6.15
CA MET A 230 10.10 -18.90 5.36
C MET A 230 9.21 -19.14 4.14
N PHE A 231 9.85 -19.57 3.05
CA PHE A 231 9.18 -20.08 1.86
C PHE A 231 9.72 -21.47 1.57
N SER A 232 8.83 -22.47 1.47
CA SER A 232 9.26 -23.87 1.27
C SER A 232 8.49 -24.57 0.17
N THR A 233 9.09 -25.64 -0.34
CA THR A 233 8.46 -26.65 -1.20
C THR A 233 8.92 -28.05 -0.75
N LYS A 234 8.14 -29.10 -1.11
CA LYS A 234 8.47 -30.53 -0.92
C LYS A 234 8.83 -30.92 0.53
N GLY A 235 7.86 -31.41 1.30
CA GLY A 235 8.06 -32.19 2.54
C GLY A 235 9.20 -31.73 3.46
N TRP A 236 9.17 -30.48 3.92
CA TRP A 236 10.19 -29.84 4.81
C TRP A 236 11.63 -29.79 4.29
N SER A 237 11.89 -30.30 3.09
CA SER A 237 13.25 -30.61 2.64
C SER A 237 13.98 -29.41 2.06
N VAL A 238 13.26 -28.39 1.57
CA VAL A 238 13.85 -27.19 0.97
C VAL A 238 13.12 -25.93 1.41
N TYR A 239 13.86 -24.96 1.93
CA TYR A 239 13.34 -23.68 2.41
C TYR A 239 14.30 -22.52 2.13
N ALA A 240 13.73 -21.34 1.93
CA ALA A 240 14.45 -20.07 1.87
C ALA A 240 14.15 -19.27 3.15
N GLY A 241 15.18 -18.98 3.96
CA GLY A 241 15.09 -18.20 5.20
C GLY A 241 16.45 -17.57 5.56
N LYS A 242 16.48 -16.40 6.20
CA LYS A 242 17.72 -15.72 6.62
C LYS A 242 17.67 -15.29 8.09
N LEU A 243 18.78 -15.47 8.77
CA LEU A 243 18.99 -15.06 10.17
C LEU A 243 19.19 -13.57 10.34
N GLY A 244 18.89 -13.09 11.55
CA GLY A 244 19.22 -11.73 11.99
C GLY A 244 18.26 -10.65 11.50
N TYR A 245 17.12 -11.04 10.92
CA TYR A 245 16.01 -10.14 10.65
C TYR A 245 15.00 -10.26 11.80
N THR A 246 14.76 -9.16 12.49
CA THR A 246 13.83 -9.13 13.62
C THR A 246 12.44 -8.75 13.13
N LEU A 247 11.48 -9.65 13.30
CA LEU A 247 10.07 -9.33 13.11
C LEU A 247 9.53 -8.56 14.31
N GLU A 248 8.79 -7.49 14.03
CA GLU A 248 8.09 -6.70 15.03
C GLU A 248 6.62 -7.11 15.07
N LYS A 249 6.08 -7.24 16.28
CA LYS A 249 4.66 -7.52 16.47
C LYS A 249 3.84 -6.33 15.97
N ASN A 250 2.72 -6.62 15.34
CA ASN A 250 1.78 -5.65 14.76
C ASN A 250 2.36 -4.79 13.64
N ALA A 251 3.60 -5.05 13.19
CA ALA A 251 4.13 -4.46 11.98
C ALA A 251 3.52 -5.16 10.75
N TRP A 252 3.37 -4.41 9.66
CA TRP A 252 2.94 -4.93 8.37
C TRP A 252 4.15 -5.24 7.51
N TYR A 253 4.17 -6.43 6.93
CA TYR A 253 5.17 -6.86 5.97
C TYR A 253 4.47 -7.30 4.70
N HIS A 254 5.04 -6.99 3.54
CA HIS A 254 4.76 -7.75 2.32
C HIS A 254 5.74 -8.90 2.20
N VAL A 255 5.24 -10.11 1.99
CA VAL A 255 6.06 -11.31 1.83
C VAL A 255 5.70 -11.99 0.51
N ALA A 256 6.73 -12.37 -0.25
CA ALA A 256 6.55 -13.05 -1.52
C ALA A 256 7.55 -14.21 -1.68
N GLY A 257 7.02 -15.39 -1.99
CA GLY A 257 7.78 -16.56 -2.42
C GLY A 257 7.74 -16.66 -3.94
N VAL A 258 8.89 -16.55 -4.59
CA VAL A 258 9.05 -16.63 -6.04
C VAL A 258 9.82 -17.90 -6.39
N PHE A 259 9.31 -18.68 -7.32
CA PHE A 259 10.06 -19.78 -7.94
C PHE A 259 10.30 -19.45 -9.40
N GLU A 260 11.56 -19.54 -9.83
CA GLU A 260 11.97 -19.41 -11.23
C GLU A 260 13.38 -19.98 -11.39
N ASN A 261 13.74 -20.46 -12.59
CA ASN A 261 15.13 -20.82 -12.91
C ASN A 261 15.77 -21.75 -11.86
N ASN A 262 15.01 -22.75 -11.41
CA ASN A 262 15.43 -23.68 -10.37
C ASN A 262 15.85 -23.00 -9.05
N THR A 263 15.25 -21.86 -8.73
CA THR A 263 15.59 -21.06 -7.54
C THR A 263 14.31 -20.65 -6.82
N LEU A 264 14.26 -20.94 -5.51
CA LEU A 264 13.26 -20.41 -4.61
C LEU A 264 13.80 -19.13 -3.98
N SER A 265 13.06 -18.04 -4.09
CA SER A 265 13.43 -16.74 -3.55
C SER A 265 12.34 -16.25 -2.60
N LEU A 266 12.75 -15.75 -1.44
CA LEU A 266 11.87 -15.09 -0.49
C LEU A 266 12.18 -13.59 -0.49
N TYR A 267 11.16 -12.77 -0.67
CA TYR A 267 11.21 -11.32 -0.61
C TYR A 267 10.44 -10.82 0.61
N ILE A 268 10.97 -9.79 1.26
CA ILE A 268 10.28 -9.03 2.32
C ILE A 268 10.28 -7.57 1.88
N ASP A 269 9.11 -6.96 1.82
CA ASP A 269 8.90 -5.58 1.36
C ASP A 269 9.54 -5.29 0.00
N GLY A 270 9.46 -6.28 -0.90
CA GLY A 270 10.03 -6.23 -2.24
C GLY A 270 11.55 -6.34 -2.32
N ILE A 271 12.25 -6.52 -1.19
CA ILE A 271 13.69 -6.73 -1.13
C ILE A 271 13.96 -8.23 -1.04
N LEU A 272 14.85 -8.74 -1.90
CA LEU A 272 15.29 -10.14 -1.84
C LEU A 272 15.92 -10.39 -0.47
N PHE A 273 15.30 -11.30 0.28
CA PHE A 273 15.76 -11.66 1.61
C PHE A 273 16.77 -12.80 1.56
N VAL A 274 16.45 -13.84 0.78
CA VAL A 274 17.23 -15.08 0.67
C VAL A 274 16.73 -15.92 -0.50
N GLN A 275 17.60 -16.78 -1.03
CA GLN A 275 17.24 -17.75 -2.06
C GLN A 275 17.92 -19.10 -1.83
N ALA A 276 17.35 -20.16 -2.38
CA ALA A 276 17.88 -21.51 -2.35
C ALA A 276 17.67 -22.21 -3.70
N GLU A 277 18.61 -23.07 -4.08
CA GLU A 277 18.54 -23.84 -5.32
C GLU A 277 17.52 -24.99 -5.18
N TYR A 278 16.69 -25.19 -6.20
CA TYR A 278 15.67 -26.22 -6.29
C TYR A 278 15.42 -26.61 -7.75
N ALA A 279 16.06 -27.68 -8.20
CA ALA A 279 16.08 -28.09 -9.61
C ALA A 279 14.86 -28.87 -10.11
N ASN A 280 13.80 -29.00 -9.32
CA ASN A 280 12.64 -29.82 -9.68
C ASN A 280 11.43 -28.95 -10.00
N PRO A 281 10.60 -29.31 -11.00
CA PRO A 281 9.29 -28.70 -11.18
C PRO A 281 8.41 -28.91 -9.94
N ILE A 282 7.50 -27.97 -9.70
CA ILE A 282 6.56 -28.02 -8.57
C ILE A 282 5.15 -28.28 -9.09
N SER A 283 4.46 -29.23 -8.47
CA SER A 283 3.04 -29.48 -8.74
C SER A 283 2.21 -29.05 -7.53
N PHE A 284 0.98 -28.62 -7.73
CA PHE A 284 0.07 -28.25 -6.64
C PHE A 284 -1.16 -29.16 -6.58
N SER A 285 -1.74 -29.27 -5.39
CA SER A 285 -3.08 -29.83 -5.17
C SER A 285 -4.10 -28.69 -5.12
N GLU A 286 -5.37 -29.04 -4.97
CA GLU A 286 -6.48 -28.12 -4.71
C GLU A 286 -6.46 -27.50 -3.30
N GLN A 287 -5.53 -27.93 -2.46
CA GLN A 287 -5.42 -27.49 -1.07
C GLN A 287 -4.61 -26.19 -0.98
N PHE A 288 -5.27 -25.05 -1.19
CA PHE A 288 -4.68 -23.73 -0.95
C PHE A 288 -5.38 -23.04 0.21
N TYR A 289 -4.58 -22.52 1.14
CA TYR A 289 -5.08 -21.88 2.35
C TYR A 289 -4.42 -20.52 2.56
N ILE A 290 -5.16 -19.63 3.23
CA ILE A 290 -4.68 -18.35 3.74
C ILE A 290 -4.87 -18.34 5.25
N GLY A 291 -3.80 -18.10 5.99
CA GLY A 291 -3.76 -18.06 7.45
C GLY A 291 -3.75 -19.41 8.15
N ALA A 292 -3.53 -20.51 7.42
CA ALA A 292 -3.32 -21.81 8.03
C ALA A 292 -2.59 -22.81 7.12
N ALA A 293 -2.15 -23.91 7.72
CA ALA A 293 -1.92 -25.18 7.04
C ALA A 293 -2.55 -26.33 7.85
N PRO A 294 -3.87 -26.57 7.71
CA PRO A 294 -4.61 -27.48 8.59
C PRO A 294 -4.26 -28.96 8.39
N GLY A 295 -3.82 -29.34 7.19
CA GLY A 295 -3.43 -30.72 6.84
C GLY A 295 -2.00 -31.11 7.22
N VAL A 296 -1.25 -30.24 7.90
CA VAL A 296 0.15 -30.47 8.29
C VAL A 296 0.27 -30.53 9.81
N GLN A 297 0.72 -31.67 10.32
CA GLN A 297 0.87 -31.94 11.77
C GLN A 297 -0.42 -31.62 12.55
N ASN A 298 -0.33 -30.77 13.59
CA ASN A 298 -1.46 -30.35 14.43
C ASN A 298 -2.22 -29.12 13.88
N GLY A 299 -1.92 -28.73 12.63
CA GLY A 299 -2.44 -27.53 12.00
C GLY A 299 -1.65 -26.28 12.40
N PHE A 300 -1.13 -25.56 11.39
CA PHE A 300 -0.33 -24.36 11.60
C PHE A 300 -1.16 -23.10 11.38
N TYR A 301 -1.88 -22.67 12.42
CA TYR A 301 -2.83 -21.56 12.34
C TYR A 301 -2.20 -20.21 12.65
N LEU A 302 -2.46 -19.22 11.81
CA LEU A 302 -1.95 -17.86 11.96
C LEU A 302 -2.64 -17.13 13.12
N LYS A 303 -1.84 -16.40 13.91
CA LYS A 303 -2.30 -15.38 14.84
C LYS A 303 -1.89 -14.01 14.32
N GLY A 304 -2.66 -13.54 13.35
CA GLY A 304 -2.26 -12.42 12.51
C GLY A 304 -3.35 -12.00 11.54
N SER A 305 -3.01 -11.02 10.72
CA SER A 305 -3.87 -10.50 9.68
C SER A 305 -3.20 -10.64 8.34
N VAL A 306 -4.01 -10.93 7.32
CA VAL A 306 -3.56 -11.13 5.95
C VAL A 306 -4.41 -10.25 5.03
N SER A 307 -3.79 -9.55 4.09
CA SER A 307 -4.47 -8.78 3.03
C SER A 307 -3.72 -8.92 1.72
N GLU A 308 -4.35 -8.58 0.61
CA GLU A 308 -3.69 -8.59 -0.70
C GLU A 308 -3.05 -9.95 -1.03
N ALA A 309 -3.74 -11.04 -0.69
CA ALA A 309 -3.29 -12.41 -0.93
C ALA A 309 -3.41 -12.76 -2.41
N ARG A 310 -2.32 -13.25 -3.02
CA ARG A 310 -2.27 -13.52 -4.46
C ARG A 310 -1.49 -14.78 -4.80
N PHE A 311 -1.90 -15.40 -5.90
CA PHE A 311 -1.16 -16.45 -6.57
C PHE A 311 -0.97 -16.10 -8.04
N TRP A 312 0.27 -16.21 -8.51
CA TRP A 312 0.67 -15.93 -9.88
C TRP A 312 1.26 -17.19 -10.52
N THR A 313 0.90 -17.47 -11.77
CA THR A 313 1.46 -18.56 -12.58
C THR A 313 2.79 -18.19 -13.25
N ARG A 314 3.36 -17.03 -12.88
CA ARG A 314 4.67 -16.55 -13.31
C ARG A 314 5.51 -16.07 -12.14
N ALA A 315 6.81 -15.95 -12.36
CA ALA A 315 7.71 -15.28 -11.44
C ALA A 315 7.50 -13.75 -11.53
N LEU A 316 7.28 -13.11 -10.38
CA LEU A 316 7.31 -11.66 -10.27
C LEU A 316 8.76 -11.19 -10.14
N THR A 317 9.07 -10.08 -10.80
CA THR A 317 10.38 -9.44 -10.73
C THR A 317 10.56 -8.67 -9.42
N ALA A 318 11.81 -8.45 -9.01
CA ALA A 318 12.10 -7.60 -7.85
C ALA A 318 11.55 -6.17 -8.00
N SER A 319 11.51 -5.64 -9.22
CA SER A 319 10.96 -4.30 -9.49
C SER A 319 9.45 -4.23 -9.28
N GLU A 320 8.71 -5.27 -9.69
CA GLU A 320 7.27 -5.37 -9.43
C GLU A 320 7.01 -5.47 -7.93
N LEU A 321 7.71 -6.35 -7.22
CA LEU A 321 7.52 -6.57 -5.78
C LEU A 321 7.91 -5.34 -4.93
N LYS A 322 8.91 -4.56 -5.38
CA LYS A 322 9.36 -3.34 -4.71
C LYS A 322 8.41 -2.16 -4.92
N ASN A 323 7.55 -2.19 -5.93
CA ASN A 323 6.59 -1.13 -6.17
C ASN A 323 5.58 -1.04 -5.01
N PRO A 324 5.51 0.08 -4.25
CA PRO A 324 4.55 0.23 -3.16
C PRO A 324 3.11 0.01 -3.59
N LEU A 325 2.74 0.46 -4.79
CA LEU A 325 1.40 0.25 -5.33
C LEU A 325 1.11 -1.23 -5.50
N HIS A 326 2.05 -2.03 -6.04
CA HIS A 326 1.88 -3.48 -6.22
C HIS A 326 1.53 -4.18 -4.91
N ARG A 327 2.18 -3.78 -3.81
CA ARG A 327 1.92 -4.36 -2.48
C ARG A 327 0.50 -4.06 -1.97
N CYS A 328 -0.17 -3.09 -2.57
CA CYS A 328 -1.48 -2.58 -2.16
C CYS A 328 -2.61 -2.85 -3.14
N PHE A 329 -2.26 -3.01 -4.41
CA PHE A 329 -3.20 -3.08 -5.50
C PHE A 329 -2.48 -3.57 -6.75
N VAL A 330 -3.13 -4.49 -7.46
CA VAL A 330 -2.77 -4.86 -8.82
C VAL A 330 -4.03 -4.85 -9.67
N GLU A 331 -3.86 -4.61 -10.96
CA GLU A 331 -4.95 -4.74 -11.91
C GLU A 331 -5.39 -6.20 -11.99
N VAL A 332 -6.70 -6.44 -11.97
CA VAL A 332 -7.27 -7.80 -11.83
C VAL A 332 -7.05 -8.68 -13.05
N ASP A 333 -6.74 -8.08 -14.20
CA ASP A 333 -6.43 -8.71 -15.48
C ASP A 333 -4.92 -8.78 -15.76
N SER A 334 -4.07 -8.50 -14.75
CA SER A 334 -2.61 -8.60 -14.87
C SER A 334 -2.18 -9.98 -15.37
N GLU A 335 -1.27 -10.01 -16.33
CA GLU A 335 -0.78 -11.25 -16.93
C GLU A 335 -0.26 -12.22 -15.86
N GLY A 336 -0.72 -13.47 -15.91
CA GLY A 336 -0.32 -14.53 -14.99
C GLY A 336 -0.91 -14.43 -13.58
N LEU A 337 -1.81 -13.48 -13.29
CA LEU A 337 -2.52 -13.43 -12.02
C LEU A 337 -3.62 -14.51 -11.99
N GLU A 338 -3.43 -15.54 -11.19
CA GLU A 338 -4.34 -16.69 -11.14
C GLU A 338 -5.47 -16.48 -10.12
N GLY A 339 -5.13 -15.94 -8.95
CA GLY A 339 -6.10 -15.66 -7.90
C GLY A 339 -5.69 -14.43 -7.10
N TYR A 340 -6.69 -13.60 -6.78
CA TYR A 340 -6.48 -12.36 -6.03
C TYR A 340 -7.58 -12.17 -4.98
N TRP A 341 -7.19 -12.33 -3.72
CA TRP A 341 -8.04 -12.16 -2.55
C TRP A 341 -7.55 -10.98 -1.74
N LYS A 342 -8.23 -9.83 -1.88
CA LYS A 342 -7.93 -8.65 -1.05
C LYS A 342 -8.22 -8.90 0.42
N LEU A 343 -9.22 -9.75 0.69
CA LEU A 343 -9.73 -10.06 2.03
C LEU A 343 -10.22 -8.78 2.74
N ASP A 344 -10.92 -7.92 2.02
CA ASP A 344 -11.51 -6.67 2.52
C ASP A 344 -13.06 -6.69 2.50
N ASP A 345 -13.65 -7.81 2.10
CA ASP A 345 -15.09 -7.98 1.88
C ASP A 345 -15.93 -8.01 3.19
N MET A 346 -15.27 -8.09 4.37
CA MET A 346 -15.93 -8.21 5.69
C MET A 346 -16.93 -9.38 5.77
N SER A 347 -16.55 -10.52 5.20
CA SER A 347 -17.41 -11.69 5.01
C SER A 347 -16.67 -13.00 5.25
N ASP A 348 -17.42 -14.05 5.62
CA ASP A 348 -16.91 -15.42 5.69
C ASP A 348 -16.63 -15.99 4.28
N GLU A 349 -17.20 -15.39 3.24
CA GLU A 349 -16.87 -15.67 1.84
C GLU A 349 -16.28 -14.41 1.21
N CYS A 350 -14.98 -14.45 0.91
CA CYS A 350 -14.25 -13.41 0.23
C CYS A 350 -14.07 -13.76 -1.25
N LYS A 351 -14.24 -12.77 -2.12
CA LYS A 351 -14.24 -13.00 -3.56
C LYS A 351 -12.84 -13.11 -4.14
N ASP A 352 -12.74 -13.83 -5.24
CA ASP A 352 -11.60 -13.78 -6.14
C ASP A 352 -11.79 -12.63 -7.13
N TYR A 353 -10.96 -11.60 -7.00
CA TYR A 353 -11.05 -10.37 -7.78
C TYR A 353 -10.64 -10.55 -9.25
N THR A 354 -9.96 -11.64 -9.62
CA THR A 354 -9.62 -11.95 -11.02
C THR A 354 -10.84 -12.34 -11.85
N GLY A 355 -11.91 -12.81 -11.19
CA GLY A 355 -13.07 -13.38 -11.87
C GLY A 355 -12.89 -14.83 -12.32
N HIS A 356 -11.78 -15.50 -11.99
CA HIS A 356 -11.55 -16.92 -12.29
C HIS A 356 -12.39 -17.86 -11.42
N GLY A 357 -12.99 -17.36 -10.34
CA GLY A 357 -13.98 -18.06 -9.53
C GLY A 357 -13.34 -18.90 -8.41
N HIS A 358 -12.18 -18.49 -7.92
CA HIS A 358 -11.47 -19.18 -6.85
C HIS A 358 -11.88 -18.64 -5.47
N THR A 359 -13.14 -18.82 -5.04
CA THR A 359 -13.65 -18.17 -3.82
C THR A 359 -12.87 -18.56 -2.56
N ALA A 360 -12.56 -17.58 -1.70
CA ALA A 360 -11.98 -17.80 -0.39
C ALA A 360 -13.10 -17.98 0.66
N VAL A 361 -13.17 -19.14 1.29
CA VAL A 361 -14.21 -19.49 2.25
C VAL A 361 -13.60 -19.70 3.64
N LYS A 362 -14.18 -19.07 4.66
CA LYS A 362 -13.77 -19.25 6.04
C LYS A 362 -13.99 -20.70 6.47
N GLU A 363 -12.94 -21.30 7.02
CA GLU A 363 -13.00 -22.57 7.73
C GLU A 363 -12.51 -22.38 9.19
N GLY A 364 -12.54 -23.48 9.95
CA GLY A 364 -12.21 -23.46 11.38
C GLY A 364 -13.37 -22.95 12.26
N SER A 365 -13.05 -22.43 13.44
CA SER A 365 -14.03 -22.04 14.46
C SER A 365 -13.96 -20.56 14.83
N GLY A 366 -15.06 -20.03 15.36
CA GLY A 366 -15.19 -18.63 15.75
C GLY A 366 -15.51 -17.70 14.58
N ALA A 367 -15.97 -16.50 14.91
CA ALA A 367 -16.18 -15.42 13.96
C ALA A 367 -14.84 -14.73 13.64
N ILE A 368 -14.70 -14.21 12.42
CA ILE A 368 -13.59 -13.33 12.06
C ILE A 368 -13.89 -11.93 12.59
N GLU A 369 -12.99 -11.40 13.40
CA GLU A 369 -12.97 -9.98 13.74
C GLU A 369 -12.27 -9.20 12.62
N TRP A 370 -12.60 -7.93 12.45
CA TRP A 370 -12.08 -7.10 11.36
C TRP A 370 -11.40 -5.85 11.91
N MET A 371 -10.23 -5.53 11.38
CA MET A 371 -9.66 -4.19 11.50
C MET A 371 -10.16 -3.35 10.33
N THR A 372 -10.67 -2.16 10.61
CA THR A 372 -11.13 -1.22 9.60
C THR A 372 -10.08 -0.14 9.39
N GLU A 373 -10.12 0.50 8.21
CA GLU A 373 -9.28 1.65 7.90
C GLU A 373 -7.77 1.39 8.00
N VAL A 374 -7.32 0.15 7.73
CA VAL A 374 -5.90 -0.21 7.76
C VAL A 374 -5.22 0.45 6.56
N PRO A 375 -4.23 1.32 6.77
CA PRO A 375 -3.52 1.95 5.66
C PRO A 375 -2.74 0.92 4.85
N CYS A 376 -2.75 1.13 3.54
CA CYS A 376 -1.78 0.50 2.66
C CYS A 376 -0.53 1.39 2.53
N PRO A 377 0.69 0.81 2.65
CA PRO A 377 1.95 1.58 2.69
C PRO A 377 2.32 2.28 1.40
#